data_AF-A0A2V9SZ13-F1
#
_entry.id   AF-A0A2V9SZ13-F1
#
_cell.length_a   1.000
_cell.length_b   1.000
_cell.length_c   1.000
_cell.angle_alpha   90.00
_cell.angle_beta   90.00
_cell.angle_gamma   90.00
#
_symmetry.space_group_name_H-M   'P 1'
#
loop_
_entity.id
_entity.type
_entity.pdbx_description
1 polymer ?
#
loop_
_entity_poly.entity_id
_entity_poly.type
_entity_poly.pdbx_seq_one_letter_code
_entity_poly.pdbx_strand_id
1 'polypeptide(L)' 'MRVIGIPEGLEDYPDFPTKSTFIKCVGREFVIAGFNEVGMAELEISSVNGSVGETIWIEPDFLELISN' A
#
# COMPACT_ATOMS: atom_id res chain seq x y z
N MET A 1 4.23 -4.59 8.78
CA MET A 1 5.09 -3.89 7.82
C MET A 1 4.73 -2.42 7.83
N ARG A 2 5.69 -1.51 7.74
CA ARG A 2 5.44 -0.07 7.60
C ARG A 2 5.67 0.37 6.17
N VAL A 3 4.79 1.20 5.60
CA VAL A 3 5.04 1.82 4.29
C VAL A 3 6.00 2.99 4.50
N ILE A 4 7.16 2.96 3.85
CA ILE A 4 8.22 3.96 4.01
C ILE A 4 8.39 4.87 2.80
N GLY A 5 7.70 4.58 1.70
CA GLY A 5 7.80 5.37 0.48
C GLY A 5 6.68 5.08 -0.51
N ILE A 6 6.78 5.70 -1.67
CA ILE A 6 5.81 5.61 -2.76
C ILE A 6 6.58 5.39 -4.06
N PRO A 7 6.16 4.44 -4.91
CA PRO A 7 6.74 4.29 -6.24
C PRO A 7 6.66 5.58 -7.07
N GLU A 8 7.73 5.89 -7.80
CA GLU A 8 7.73 7.02 -8.73
C GLU A 8 6.74 6.77 -9.88
N GLY A 9 6.21 7.84 -10.47
CA GLY A 9 5.30 7.76 -11.61
C GLY A 9 3.85 7.37 -11.27
N LEU A 10 3.50 7.19 -9.99
CA LEU A 10 2.10 7.04 -9.60
C LEU A 10 1.31 8.34 -9.83
N GLU A 11 0.13 8.17 -10.41
CA GLU A 11 -0.85 9.21 -10.70
C GLU A 11 -2.21 8.84 -10.11
N ASP A 12 -3.05 9.85 -9.93
CA ASP A 12 -4.46 9.63 -9.62
C ASP A 12 -5.24 9.56 -10.94
N TYR A 13 -6.09 8.56 -11.06
CA TYR A 13 -7.08 8.43 -12.12
C TYR A 13 -8.47 8.79 -11.56
N PRO A 14 -9.41 9.26 -12.41
CA PRO A 14 -10.74 9.68 -11.94
C PRO A 14 -11.46 8.67 -11.05
N ASP A 15 -11.32 7.38 -11.34
CA ASP A 15 -11.95 6.29 -10.61
C ASP A 15 -11.01 5.60 -9.61
N PHE A 16 -9.70 5.90 -9.68
CA PHE A 16 -8.67 5.25 -8.88
C PHE A 16 -7.67 6.31 -8.38
N PRO A 17 -7.88 6.87 -7.17
CA PRO A 17 -6.98 7.84 -6.58
C PRO A 17 -5.71 7.17 -6.04
N THR A 18 -4.98 6.46 -6.90
CA THR A 18 -3.88 5.56 -6.55
C THR A 18 -2.77 6.30 -5.81
N LYS A 19 -2.24 7.39 -6.38
CA LYS A 19 -1.18 8.17 -5.73
C LYS A 19 -1.62 8.72 -4.38
N SER A 20 -2.82 9.29 -4.33
CA SER A 20 -3.41 9.83 -3.10
C SER A 20 -3.59 8.75 -2.02
N THR A 21 -3.97 7.53 -2.41
CA THR A 21 -4.07 6.39 -1.50
C THR A 21 -2.71 5.99 -0.95
N PHE A 22 -1.67 5.88 -1.80
CA PHE A 22 -0.30 5.59 -1.34
C PHE A 22 0.23 6.66 -0.38
N ILE A 23 0.00 7.95 -0.66
CA ILE A 23 0.38 9.05 0.24
C ILE A 23 -0.21 8.86 1.63
N LYS A 24 -1.47 8.44 1.73
CA LYS A 24 -2.12 8.19 3.03
C LYS A 24 -1.57 6.97 3.75
N CYS A 25 -0.96 6.01 3.03
CA CYS A 25 -0.38 4.81 3.59
C CYS A 25 1.01 5.05 4.20
N VAL A 26 1.78 6.02 3.72
CA VAL A 26 3.14 6.30 4.22
C VAL A 26 3.15 6.54 5.73
N GLY A 27 4.07 5.87 6.41
CA GLY A 27 4.23 5.89 7.87
C GLY A 27 3.27 4.98 8.63
N ARG A 28 2.25 4.41 7.97
CA ARG A 28 1.29 3.49 8.61
C ARG A 28 1.76 2.05 8.56
N GLU A 29 1.22 1.27 9.48
CA GLU A 29 1.51 -0.14 9.63
C GLU A 29 0.39 -0.99 9.04
N PHE A 30 0.78 -2.02 8.32
CA PHE A 30 -0.13 -2.93 7.63
C PHE A 30 0.24 -4.38 7.93
N VAL A 31 -0.78 -5.21 7.99
CA VAL A 31 -0.66 -6.66 7.86
C VAL A 31 -0.67 -6.98 6.37
N ILE A 32 0.29 -7.79 5.91
CA ILE A 32 0.34 -8.22 4.52
C ILE A 32 -0.72 -9.30 4.31
N ALA A 33 -1.64 -9.08 3.36
CA ALA A 33 -2.69 -10.04 3.02
C ALA A 33 -2.16 -11.19 2.16
N GLY A 34 -1.16 -10.92 1.34
CA GLY A 34 -0.53 -11.91 0.47
C GLY A 34 0.60 -11.32 -0.39
N PHE A 35 1.14 -12.16 -1.26
CA PHE A 35 2.09 -11.74 -2.29
C PHE A 35 1.63 -12.29 -3.64
N ASN A 36 1.82 -11.52 -4.73
CA ASN A 36 1.51 -11.98 -6.08
C ASN A 36 2.71 -12.67 -6.74
N GLU A 37 2.52 -13.18 -7.97
CA GLU A 37 3.54 -13.94 -8.72
C GLU A 37 4.82 -13.14 -9.03
N VAL A 38 4.75 -11.81 -9.01
CA VAL A 38 5.90 -10.91 -9.23
C VAL A 38 6.50 -10.39 -7.92
N GLY A 39 6.03 -10.87 -6.76
CA GLY A 39 6.60 -10.57 -5.45
C GLY A 39 6.11 -9.27 -4.81
N MET A 40 5.07 -8.62 -5.34
CA MET A 40 4.47 -7.46 -4.70
C MET A 40 3.65 -7.90 -3.49
N ALA A 41 3.66 -7.08 -2.44
CA ALA A 41 2.88 -7.30 -1.24
C ALA A 41 1.48 -6.68 -1.36
N GLU A 42 0.47 -7.41 -0.93
CA GLU A 42 -0.91 -6.93 -0.85
C GLU A 42 -1.17 -6.24 0.50
N LEU A 43 -1.62 -4.99 0.45
CA LEU A 43 -2.01 -4.21 1.63
C LEU A 43 -3.53 -4.04 1.65
N GLU A 44 -4.14 -4.40 2.78
CA GLU A 44 -5.53 -4.09 3.09
C GLU A 44 -5.64 -2.61 3.50
N ILE A 45 -6.48 -1.83 2.82
CA ILE A 45 -6.52 -0.36 2.97
C ILE A 45 -7.87 0.18 3.45
N SER A 46 -8.79 -0.65 3.93
CA SER A 46 -10.07 -0.16 4.48
C SER A 46 -9.87 0.83 5.63
N SER A 47 -8.81 0.67 6.42
CA SER A 47 -8.43 1.60 7.50
C SER A 47 -7.91 2.96 7.00
N VAL A 48 -7.59 3.06 5.70
CA VAL A 48 -7.03 4.26 5.06
C VAL A 48 -8.10 5.04 4.30
N ASN A 49 -8.98 4.35 3.59
CA ASN A 49 -9.97 4.98 2.71
C ASN A 49 -11.44 4.76 3.12
N GLY A 50 -11.71 3.87 4.08
CA GLY A 50 -13.07 3.55 4.55
C GLY A 50 -13.82 2.54 3.67
N SER A 51 -13.20 2.02 2.61
CA SER A 51 -13.77 1.03 1.69
C SER A 51 -13.41 -0.38 2.16
N VAL A 52 -14.40 -1.16 2.58
CA VAL A 52 -14.17 -2.52 3.06
C VAL A 52 -13.73 -3.43 1.91
N GLY A 53 -12.62 -4.16 2.12
CA GLY A 53 -12.13 -5.18 1.18
C GLY A 53 -11.30 -4.62 0.02
N GLU A 54 -10.97 -3.32 0.05
CA GLU A 54 -10.08 -2.73 -0.94
C GLU A 54 -8.61 -3.01 -0.59
N THR A 55 -7.84 -3.42 -1.59
CA THR A 55 -6.41 -3.68 -1.44
C THR A 55 -5.58 -2.93 -2.48
N ILE A 56 -4.31 -2.71 -2.17
CA ILE A 56 -3.30 -2.20 -3.10
C ILE A 56 -2.09 -3.13 -3.12
N TRP A 57 -1.35 -3.08 -4.22
CA TRP A 57 -0.11 -3.84 -4.40
C TRP A 57 1.08 -2.89 -4.34
N ILE A 58 2.09 -3.23 -3.54
CA ILE A 58 3.30 -2.43 -3.39
C ILE A 58 4.55 -3.31 -3.50
N GLU A 59 5.62 -2.77 -4.07
CA GLU A 59 6.91 -3.46 -4.07
C GLU A 59 7.49 -3.52 -2.65
N PRO A 60 8.15 -4.63 -2.26
CA PRO A 60 8.76 -4.78 -0.95
C PRO A 60 9.78 -3.68 -0.59
N ASP A 61 10.43 -3.06 -1.57
CA ASP A 61 11.41 -1.99 -1.37
C ASP A 61 10.82 -0.73 -0.71
N PHE A 62 9.50 -0.56 -0.76
CA PHE A 62 8.78 0.52 -0.09
C PHE A 62 8.18 0.10 1.27
N LEU A 63 8.56 -1.08 1.75
CA LEU A 63 8.11 -1.64 3.03
C LEU A 63 9.28 -1.85 3.99
N GLU A 64 9.06 -1.48 5.25
CA GLU A 64 9.98 -1.77 6.34
C GLU A 64 9.37 -2.83 7.27
N LEU A 65 10.17 -3.83 7.62
CA LEU A 65 9.79 -4.78 8.67
C LEU A 65 9.88 -4.08 10.02
N ILE A 66 8.78 -4.10 10.76
CA ILE A 66 8.75 -3.55 12.12
C ILE A 66 9.17 -4.68 13.05
N SER A 67 10.38 -4.59 13.58
CA SER A 67 10.86 -5.46 14.66
C SER A 67 10.64 -4.73 15.98
N ASN A 68 9.89 -5.35 16.89
CA ASN A 68 9.79 -4.93 18.28
C ASN A 68 11.01 -5.40 19.08
#